data_AF-A0A3D3G9N8-F1
#
_entry.id   AF-A0A3D3G9N8-F1
#
_cell.length_a   1.000
_cell.length_b   1.000
_cell.length_c   1.000
_cell.angle_alpha   90.00
_cell.angle_beta   90.00
_cell.angle_gamma   90.00
#
_symmetry.space_group_name_H-M   'P 1'
#
loop_
_entity.id
_entity.type
_entity.pdbx_description
1 polymer ?
#
loop_
_entity_poly.entity_id
_entity_poly.type
_entity_poly.pdbx_seq_one_letter_code
_entity_poly.pdbx_strand_id
1 'polypeptide(L)'
;MPREDLKTLAEIGIAIWGDPEFSRQTTLETVAAVSLLDLNPERTIERAAMALLERAAHDGTVANSRRNLSRISSPFYRLDPIARFLLVVLHLGRWSYAKVARVLDETPERVEELAWQARIQIFAHAVQAGKNTTAYPSGNGCGGACCPEYLSHRPWTQRFLDEEISSGADRLFLQNHLMACDPCRETLNRCREMYFKVEGLIPRANDPAALAANLEKTCQESARVRSGHPRFLNSLSIFFRKPDILFVLLLGAGLFYLYFRA
;
A
#
# COMPACT_ATOMS: atom_id res chain seq x y z
N MET A 1 0.15 15.13 -6.69
CA MET A 1 0.67 14.01 -5.86
C MET A 1 2.18 14.06 -5.89
N PRO A 2 2.88 13.73 -4.80
CA PRO A 2 4.32 13.56 -4.81
C PRO A 2 4.75 12.42 -5.76
N ARG A 3 5.84 12.61 -6.49
CA ARG A 3 6.33 11.62 -7.47
C ARG A 3 6.76 10.30 -6.81
N GLU A 4 7.30 10.35 -5.60
CA GLU A 4 7.69 9.15 -4.84
C GLU A 4 6.49 8.29 -4.43
N ASP A 5 5.34 8.89 -4.12
CA ASP A 5 4.12 8.12 -3.84
C ASP A 5 3.61 7.41 -5.09
N LEU A 6 3.67 8.07 -6.26
CA LEU A 6 3.29 7.47 -7.54
C LEU A 6 4.23 6.31 -7.92
N LYS A 7 5.52 6.47 -7.65
CA LYS A 7 6.51 5.41 -7.79
C LYS A 7 6.18 4.23 -6.87
N THR A 8 5.79 4.51 -5.62
CA THR A 8 5.37 3.47 -4.68
C THR A 8 4.11 2.73 -5.16
N LEU A 9 3.11 3.44 -5.70
CA LEU A 9 1.92 2.80 -6.29
C LEU A 9 2.26 1.90 -7.49
N ALA A 10 3.21 2.31 -8.32
CA ALA A 10 3.73 1.48 -9.41
C ALA A 10 4.36 0.18 -8.88
N GLU A 11 5.18 0.27 -7.83
CA GLU A 11 5.78 -0.91 -7.19
C GLU A 11 4.72 -1.81 -6.51
N ILE A 12 3.70 -1.21 -5.87
CA ILE A 12 2.56 -1.95 -5.28
C ILE A 12 1.88 -2.80 -6.36
N GLY A 13 1.56 -2.22 -7.50
CA GLY A 13 0.95 -2.97 -8.60
C GLY A 13 1.77 -4.19 -9.02
N ILE A 14 3.08 -4.03 -9.20
CA ILE A 14 4.00 -5.10 -9.64
C ILE A 14 4.15 -6.19 -8.56
N ALA A 15 4.07 -5.79 -7.30
CA ALA A 15 4.12 -6.72 -6.19
C ALA A 15 2.85 -7.55 -6.05
N ILE A 16 1.67 -6.94 -6.27
CA ILE A 16 0.39 -7.63 -6.19
C ILE A 16 0.25 -8.62 -7.35
N TRP A 17 0.52 -8.18 -8.60
CA TRP A 17 0.40 -9.01 -9.79
C TRP A 17 1.75 -9.25 -10.45
N GLY A 18 2.14 -10.52 -10.59
CA GLY A 18 3.39 -10.91 -11.24
C GLY A 18 3.45 -10.62 -12.74
N ASP A 19 2.29 -10.46 -13.38
CA ASP A 19 2.14 -10.03 -14.78
C ASP A 19 2.34 -8.50 -14.90
N PRO A 20 3.45 -8.03 -15.51
CA PRO A 20 3.79 -6.60 -15.54
C PRO A 20 2.81 -5.77 -16.38
N GLU A 21 2.25 -6.34 -17.45
CA GLU A 21 1.33 -5.60 -18.33
C GLU A 21 0.00 -5.38 -17.61
N PHE A 22 -0.54 -6.45 -17.02
CA PHE A 22 -1.77 -6.38 -16.24
C PHE A 22 -1.62 -5.44 -15.03
N SER A 23 -0.51 -5.56 -14.30
CA SER A 23 -0.18 -4.70 -13.17
C SER A 23 -0.18 -3.22 -13.56
N ARG A 24 0.52 -2.88 -14.65
CA ARG A 24 0.62 -1.52 -15.16
C ARG A 24 -0.75 -0.95 -15.53
N GLN A 25 -1.53 -1.72 -16.30
CA GLN A 25 -2.86 -1.31 -16.72
C GLN A 25 -3.77 -1.07 -15.51
N THR A 26 -3.82 -2.04 -14.59
CA THR A 26 -4.65 -1.98 -13.38
C THR A 26 -4.29 -0.79 -12.50
N THR A 27 -2.99 -0.50 -12.34
CA THR A 27 -2.51 0.64 -11.55
C THR A 27 -2.92 1.97 -12.19
N LEU A 28 -2.77 2.10 -13.51
CA LEU A 28 -3.20 3.30 -14.26
C LEU A 28 -4.71 3.52 -14.15
N GLU A 29 -5.51 2.49 -14.39
CA GLU A 29 -6.98 2.55 -14.27
C GLU A 29 -7.40 3.00 -12.86
N THR A 30 -6.77 2.41 -11.84
CA THR A 30 -7.08 2.71 -10.43
C THR A 30 -6.73 4.15 -10.09
N VAL A 31 -5.53 4.61 -10.44
CA VAL A 31 -5.11 6.00 -10.19
C VAL A 31 -5.96 6.99 -10.96
N ALA A 32 -6.33 6.69 -12.21
CA ALA A 32 -7.23 7.51 -13.01
C ALA A 32 -8.59 7.67 -12.33
N ALA A 33 -9.20 6.56 -11.90
CA ALA A 33 -10.51 6.53 -11.25
C ALA A 33 -10.50 7.29 -9.91
N VAL A 34 -9.51 7.02 -9.06
CA VAL A 34 -9.42 7.64 -7.73
C VAL A 34 -9.11 9.14 -7.82
N SER A 35 -8.35 9.56 -8.83
CA SER A 35 -8.05 10.99 -9.07
C SER A 35 -9.30 11.83 -9.40
N LEU A 36 -10.40 11.20 -9.81
CA LEU A 36 -11.68 11.88 -10.06
C LEU A 36 -12.46 12.18 -8.78
N LEU A 37 -12.14 11.56 -7.64
CA LEU A 37 -12.90 11.65 -6.39
C LEU A 37 -12.70 12.95 -5.59
N ASP A 38 -11.93 13.91 -6.12
CA ASP A 38 -11.60 15.19 -5.48
C ASP A 38 -11.05 15.09 -4.04
N LEU A 39 -10.20 14.09 -3.83
CA LEU A 39 -9.48 13.89 -2.58
C LEU A 39 -8.17 14.68 -2.55
N ASN A 40 -7.69 14.99 -1.34
CA ASN A 40 -6.35 15.52 -1.17
C ASN A 40 -5.29 14.48 -1.59
N PRO A 41 -4.07 14.88 -1.97
CA PRO A 41 -3.08 13.96 -2.54
C PRO A 41 -2.80 12.72 -1.67
N GLU A 42 -2.71 12.87 -0.35
CA GLU A 42 -2.45 11.76 0.57
C GLU A 42 -3.62 10.75 0.57
N ARG A 43 -4.86 11.23 0.70
CA ARG A 43 -6.06 10.41 0.65
C ARG A 43 -6.25 9.73 -0.71
N THR A 44 -5.86 10.39 -1.80
CA THR A 44 -5.92 9.77 -3.13
C THR A 44 -4.93 8.61 -3.25
N ILE A 45 -3.74 8.70 -2.65
CA ILE A 45 -2.77 7.59 -2.61
C ILE A 45 -3.27 6.44 -1.74
N GLU A 46 -3.79 6.74 -0.54
CA GLU A 46 -4.38 5.73 0.35
C GLU A 46 -5.54 5.00 -0.32
N ARG A 47 -6.46 5.75 -0.94
CA ARG A 47 -7.62 5.19 -1.64
C ARG A 47 -7.23 4.38 -2.87
N ALA A 48 -6.20 4.79 -3.60
CA ALA A 48 -5.65 4.01 -4.72
C ALA A 48 -5.03 2.68 -4.24
N ALA A 49 -4.22 2.71 -3.18
CA ALA A 49 -3.63 1.50 -2.61
C ALA A 49 -4.69 0.51 -2.10
N MET A 50 -5.70 1.01 -1.39
CA MET A 50 -6.82 0.19 -0.92
C MET A 50 -7.60 -0.42 -2.08
N ALA A 51 -7.90 0.35 -3.13
CA ALA A 51 -8.60 -0.17 -4.31
C ALA A 51 -7.79 -1.26 -5.05
N LEU A 52 -6.45 -1.15 -5.09
CA LEU A 52 -5.60 -2.21 -5.64
C LEU A 52 -5.69 -3.50 -4.80
N LEU A 53 -5.69 -3.38 -3.47
CA LEU A 53 -5.83 -4.53 -2.57
C LEU A 53 -7.22 -5.18 -2.65
N GLU A 54 -8.29 -4.38 -2.68
CA GLU A 54 -9.67 -4.88 -2.85
C GLU A 54 -9.80 -5.65 -4.17
N ARG A 55 -9.23 -5.12 -5.26
CA ARG A 55 -9.21 -5.80 -6.55
C ARG A 55 -8.40 -7.08 -6.51
N ALA A 56 -7.25 -7.08 -5.84
CA ALA A 56 -6.42 -8.27 -5.64
C ALA A 56 -7.19 -9.38 -4.89
N ALA A 57 -7.93 -9.01 -3.84
CA ALA A 57 -8.78 -9.93 -3.09
C ALA A 57 -9.90 -10.51 -3.97
N HIS A 58 -10.57 -9.67 -4.76
CA HIS A 58 -11.64 -10.08 -5.68
C HIS A 58 -11.13 -11.02 -6.79
N ASP A 59 -9.97 -10.72 -7.37
CA ASP A 59 -9.34 -11.52 -8.42
C ASP A 59 -8.82 -12.88 -7.90
N GLY A 60 -8.93 -13.14 -6.59
CA GLY A 60 -8.43 -14.36 -5.96
C GLY A 60 -6.93 -14.51 -6.19
N THR A 61 -6.16 -13.42 -6.00
CA THR A 61 -4.69 -13.41 -6.17
C THR A 61 -3.96 -14.21 -5.09
N VAL A 62 -4.25 -15.50 -5.02
CA VAL A 62 -3.42 -16.48 -4.31
C VAL A 62 -2.11 -16.72 -5.07
N ALA A 63 -1.15 -17.36 -4.40
CA ALA A 63 0.13 -17.77 -4.98
C ALA A 63 0.00 -18.51 -6.32
N ASN A 64 -1.10 -19.26 -6.50
CA ASN A 64 -1.38 -20.07 -7.69
C ASN A 64 -2.28 -19.39 -8.73
N SER A 65 -2.58 -18.10 -8.60
CA SER A 65 -3.41 -17.43 -9.60
C SER A 65 -2.69 -17.41 -10.96
N ARG A 66 -3.44 -17.51 -12.07
CA ARG A 66 -2.87 -17.51 -13.43
C ARG A 66 -1.95 -16.31 -13.69
N ARG A 67 -2.21 -15.19 -13.01
CA ARG A 67 -1.46 -13.93 -13.08
C ARG A 67 -0.11 -13.99 -12.33
N ASN A 68 0.07 -14.94 -11.41
CA ASN A 68 1.28 -15.12 -10.61
C ASN A 68 2.06 -16.41 -10.96
N LEU A 69 1.48 -17.33 -11.74
CA LEU A 69 2.10 -18.62 -12.08
C LEU A 69 3.51 -18.50 -12.67
N SER A 70 3.74 -17.50 -13.55
CA SER A 70 5.05 -17.28 -14.16
C SER A 70 6.13 -16.86 -13.16
N ARG A 71 5.74 -16.43 -11.95
CA ARG A 71 6.63 -15.95 -10.89
C ARG A 71 6.51 -16.73 -9.58
N ILE A 72 5.80 -17.86 -9.56
CA ILE A 72 5.63 -18.68 -8.34
C ILE A 72 6.95 -19.29 -7.82
N SER A 73 7.97 -19.38 -8.70
CA SER A 73 9.32 -19.75 -8.33
C SER A 73 9.95 -18.74 -7.36
N SER A 74 9.55 -17.47 -7.41
CA SER A 74 9.96 -16.45 -6.46
C SER A 74 9.21 -16.62 -5.12
N PRO A 75 9.92 -16.70 -3.98
CA PRO A 75 9.29 -16.75 -2.65
C PRO A 75 8.32 -15.60 -2.38
N PHE A 76 8.57 -14.42 -2.95
CA PHE A 76 7.75 -13.23 -2.76
C PHE A 76 6.31 -13.41 -3.24
N TYR A 77 6.11 -14.00 -4.42
CA TYR A 77 4.78 -14.22 -4.99
C TYR A 77 4.04 -15.43 -4.37
N ARG A 78 4.60 -16.06 -3.32
CA ARG A 78 3.91 -17.08 -2.53
C ARG A 78 3.17 -16.51 -1.33
N LEU A 79 3.53 -15.30 -0.92
CA LEU A 79 2.82 -14.54 0.11
C LEU A 79 1.41 -14.17 -0.36
N ASP A 80 0.49 -13.89 0.56
CA ASP A 80 -0.79 -13.27 0.21
C ASP A 80 -0.60 -11.79 -0.21
N PRO A 81 -1.60 -11.17 -0.86
CA PRO A 81 -1.49 -9.79 -1.34
C PRO A 81 -1.21 -8.75 -0.25
N ILE A 82 -1.74 -8.92 0.97
CA ILE A 82 -1.54 -7.96 2.07
C ILE A 82 -0.08 -8.03 2.52
N ALA A 83 0.47 -9.23 2.71
CA ALA A 83 1.88 -9.39 3.05
C ALA A 83 2.82 -8.81 1.98
N ARG A 84 2.51 -9.00 0.68
CA ARG A 84 3.29 -8.39 -0.42
C ARG A 84 3.22 -6.87 -0.38
N PHE A 85 2.02 -6.32 -0.19
CA PHE A 85 1.80 -4.89 -0.05
C PHE A 85 2.61 -4.30 1.10
N LEU A 86 2.51 -4.89 2.30
CA LEU A 86 3.25 -4.48 3.49
C LEU A 86 4.76 -4.40 3.23
N LEU A 87 5.34 -5.44 2.64
CA LEU A 87 6.77 -5.45 2.35
C LEU A 87 7.17 -4.32 1.40
N VAL A 88 6.39 -4.06 0.36
CA VAL A 88 6.70 -3.01 -0.62
C VAL A 88 6.58 -1.62 -0.01
N VAL A 89 5.48 -1.33 0.67
CA VAL A 89 5.24 0.03 1.19
C VAL A 89 6.19 0.39 2.32
N LEU A 90 6.60 -0.58 3.14
CA LEU A 90 7.54 -0.34 4.23
C LEU A 90 9.00 -0.27 3.72
N HIS A 91 9.43 -1.20 2.86
CA HIS A 91 10.83 -1.24 2.41
C HIS A 91 11.14 -0.25 1.28
N LEU A 92 10.27 -0.18 0.26
CA LEU A 92 10.50 0.65 -0.92
C LEU A 92 9.82 2.01 -0.78
N GLY A 93 8.58 2.02 -0.28
CA GLY A 93 7.80 3.24 -0.12
C GLY A 93 8.13 4.07 1.12
N ARG A 94 8.78 3.46 2.13
CA ARG A 94 9.04 4.07 3.44
C ARG A 94 7.79 4.70 4.07
N TRP A 95 6.64 4.06 3.88
CA TRP A 95 5.39 4.51 4.49
C TRP A 95 5.43 4.20 5.99
N SER A 96 4.89 5.12 6.79
CA SER A 96 4.78 4.88 8.23
C SER A 96 3.70 3.86 8.56
N TYR A 97 3.80 3.22 9.71
CA TYR A 97 2.77 2.25 10.15
C TYR A 97 1.40 2.92 10.24
N ALA A 98 1.32 4.18 10.67
CA ALA A 98 0.08 4.94 10.73
C ALA A 98 -0.56 5.15 9.35
N LYS A 99 0.23 5.36 8.28
CA LYS A 99 -0.29 5.49 6.92
C LYS A 99 -0.81 4.15 6.40
N VAL A 100 -0.05 3.08 6.61
CA VAL A 100 -0.42 1.72 6.22
C VAL A 100 -1.68 1.24 6.95
N ALA A 101 -1.80 1.53 8.25
CA ALA A 101 -2.96 1.24 9.09
C ALA A 101 -4.25 1.80 8.50
N ARG A 102 -4.24 3.05 8.01
CA ARG A 102 -5.40 3.67 7.35
C ARG A 102 -5.79 3.01 6.03
N VAL A 103 -4.83 2.42 5.31
CA VAL A 103 -5.09 1.71 4.05
C VAL A 103 -5.69 0.33 4.29
N LEU A 104 -5.23 -0.35 5.35
CA LEU A 104 -5.68 -1.70 5.69
C LEU A 104 -6.90 -1.73 6.61
N ASP A 105 -7.35 -0.57 7.12
CA ASP A 105 -8.36 -0.46 8.18
C ASP A 105 -7.97 -1.25 9.44
N GLU A 106 -6.71 -1.09 9.86
CA GLU A 106 -6.08 -1.79 10.98
C GLU A 106 -5.43 -0.80 11.96
N THR A 107 -4.99 -1.27 13.12
CA THR A 107 -4.17 -0.44 14.04
C THR A 107 -2.68 -0.48 13.64
N PRO A 108 -1.88 0.56 13.98
CA PRO A 108 -0.44 0.55 13.73
C PRO A 108 0.30 -0.65 14.37
N GLU A 109 -0.13 -1.08 15.55
CA GLU A 109 0.42 -2.26 16.24
C GLU A 109 0.12 -3.54 15.47
N ARG A 110 -1.07 -3.64 14.87
CA ARG A 110 -1.44 -4.77 14.03
C ARG A 110 -0.63 -4.78 12.73
N VAL A 111 -0.38 -3.61 12.14
CA VAL A 111 0.52 -3.47 10.98
C VAL A 111 1.93 -3.92 11.32
N GLU A 112 2.46 -3.53 12.50
CA GLU A 112 3.78 -3.97 12.97
C GLU A 112 3.87 -5.51 13.02
N GLU A 113 2.85 -6.15 13.60
CA GLU A 113 2.76 -7.61 13.71
C GLU A 113 2.69 -8.28 12.34
N LEU A 114 1.79 -7.83 11.46
CA LEU A 114 1.63 -8.37 10.12
C LEU A 114 2.91 -8.20 9.28
N ALA A 115 3.58 -7.06 9.41
CA ALA A 115 4.82 -6.80 8.71
C ALA A 115 5.95 -7.73 9.18
N TRP A 116 6.02 -8.01 10.49
CA TRP A 116 6.97 -8.98 11.03
C TRP A 116 6.68 -10.39 10.52
N GLN A 117 5.41 -10.81 10.58
CA GLN A 117 4.98 -12.11 10.05
C GLN A 117 5.33 -12.28 8.57
N ALA A 118 5.08 -11.26 7.74
CA ALA A 118 5.42 -11.27 6.32
C ALA A 118 6.93 -11.44 6.09
N ARG A 119 7.78 -10.72 6.85
CA ARG A 119 9.25 -10.82 6.79
C ARG A 119 9.73 -12.22 7.18
N ILE A 120 9.18 -12.77 8.27
CA ILE A 120 9.48 -14.13 8.72
C ILE A 120 9.11 -15.16 7.65
N GLN A 121 7.90 -15.06 7.10
CA GLN A 121 7.39 -16.03 6.14
C GLN A 121 8.23 -16.07 4.86
N ILE A 122 8.53 -14.91 4.27
CA ILE A 122 9.36 -14.86 3.06
C ILE A 122 10.80 -15.28 3.32
N PHE A 123 11.36 -14.90 4.47
CA PHE A 123 12.71 -15.34 4.86
C PHE A 123 12.78 -16.85 5.04
N ALA A 124 11.80 -17.46 5.71
CA ALA A 124 11.72 -18.91 5.88
C ALA A 124 11.65 -19.64 4.53
N HIS A 125 10.83 -19.15 3.60
CA HIS A 125 10.78 -19.70 2.24
C HIS A 125 12.10 -19.56 1.48
N ALA A 126 12.81 -18.44 1.64
CA ALA A 126 14.11 -18.23 1.00
C ALA A 126 15.22 -19.12 1.58
N VAL A 127 15.21 -19.34 2.89
CA VAL A 127 16.15 -20.25 3.58
C VAL A 127 15.87 -21.72 3.23
N GLN A 128 14.62 -22.12 3.02
CA GLN A 128 14.34 -23.48 2.53
C GLN A 128 14.86 -23.71 1.10
N ALA A 129 14.87 -22.65 0.27
CA ALA A 129 15.32 -22.73 -1.12
C ALA A 129 16.85 -22.74 -1.27
N GLY A 130 17.59 -22.06 -0.39
CA GLY A 130 19.05 -22.05 -0.39
C GLY A 130 19.58 -22.75 0.86
N LYS A 131 20.45 -23.75 0.73
CA LYS A 131 21.02 -24.58 1.83
C LYS A 131 21.82 -23.82 2.92
N ASN A 132 21.63 -22.51 3.09
CA ASN A 132 22.29 -21.70 4.10
C ASN A 132 21.46 -21.67 5.39
N THR A 133 22.03 -22.25 6.45
CA THR A 133 21.52 -22.22 7.83
C THR A 133 21.66 -20.82 8.44
N THR A 134 20.94 -19.84 7.90
CA THR A 134 20.90 -18.50 8.50
C THR A 134 20.06 -18.60 9.78
N ALA A 135 20.62 -18.17 10.91
CA ALA A 135 19.93 -18.24 12.19
C ALA A 135 18.65 -17.38 12.16
N TYR A 136 17.54 -17.96 12.62
CA TYR A 136 16.29 -17.23 12.78
C TYR A 136 16.49 -16.08 13.77
N PRO A 137 15.96 -14.87 13.51
CA PRO A 137 16.07 -13.78 14.47
C PRO A 137 15.25 -14.11 15.72
N SER A 138 15.91 -14.61 16.75
CA SER A 138 15.36 -14.75 18.09
C SER A 138 15.88 -13.64 18.98
N GLY A 139 15.06 -13.25 19.97
CA GLY A 139 15.52 -12.41 21.06
C GLY A 139 16.63 -13.11 21.85
N ASN A 140 17.47 -12.33 22.52
CA ASN A 140 18.45 -12.91 23.42
C ASN A 140 17.79 -13.26 24.75
N GLY A 141 18.00 -14.49 25.23
CA GLY A 141 17.51 -14.96 26.52
C GLY A 141 18.13 -14.25 27.74
N CYS A 142 19.19 -13.47 27.51
CA CYS A 142 19.83 -12.64 28.54
C CYS A 142 19.08 -11.32 28.73
N GLY A 143 17.95 -11.36 29.44
CA GLY A 143 17.18 -10.19 29.86
C GLY A 143 17.85 -9.46 31.03
N GLY A 144 18.98 -8.80 30.78
CA GLY A 144 19.53 -7.87 31.77
C GLY A 144 18.48 -6.82 32.15
N ALA A 145 18.46 -6.34 33.40
CA ALA A 145 17.42 -5.45 33.93
C ALA A 145 17.17 -4.17 33.11
N CYS A 146 18.13 -3.77 32.26
CA CYS A 146 18.05 -2.58 31.40
C CYS A 146 17.86 -2.91 29.91
N CYS A 147 17.60 -4.17 29.53
CA CYS A 147 17.38 -4.54 28.13
C CYS A 147 15.96 -4.17 27.69
N PRO A 148 15.78 -3.66 26.45
CA PRO A 148 14.45 -3.46 25.90
C PRO A 148 13.70 -4.80 25.80
N GLU A 149 12.42 -4.78 26.15
CA GLU A 149 11.57 -5.97 26.08
C GLU A 149 11.49 -6.49 24.64
N TYR A 150 11.85 -7.76 24.44
CA TYR A 150 11.79 -8.41 23.14
C TYR A 150 10.49 -9.19 22.99
N LEU A 151 9.56 -8.65 22.20
CA LEU A 151 8.32 -9.32 21.85
C LEU A 151 8.47 -10.01 20.49
N SER A 152 8.36 -11.34 20.46
CA SER A 152 8.62 -12.15 19.27
C SER A 152 7.69 -11.86 18.08
N HIS A 153 6.51 -11.30 18.32
CA HIS A 153 5.53 -10.92 17.30
C HIS A 153 5.63 -9.45 16.88
N ARG A 154 6.38 -8.62 17.62
CA ARG A 154 6.56 -7.18 17.38
C ARG A 154 7.90 -6.68 17.94
N PRO A 155 9.02 -7.18 17.41
CA PRO A 155 10.31 -6.94 18.03
C PRO A 155 10.70 -5.47 17.84
N TRP A 156 11.22 -4.83 18.89
CA TRP A 156 11.69 -3.45 18.83
C TRP A 156 12.75 -3.23 17.74
N THR A 157 13.49 -4.27 17.36
CA THR A 157 14.46 -4.23 16.27
C THR A 157 13.81 -3.91 14.93
N GLN A 158 12.57 -4.37 14.69
CA GLN A 158 11.82 -4.01 13.49
C GLN A 158 11.46 -2.53 13.50
N ARG A 159 10.85 -2.02 14.57
CA ARG A 159 10.53 -0.58 14.70
C ARG A 159 11.76 0.30 14.54
N PHE A 160 12.90 -0.15 15.07
CA PHE A 160 14.17 0.55 14.90
C PHE A 160 14.62 0.60 13.43
N LEU A 161 14.48 -0.51 12.69
CA LEU A 161 14.86 -0.60 11.27
C LEU A 161 13.88 0.11 10.34
N ASP A 162 12.59 0.14 10.69
CA ASP A 162 11.53 0.85 9.97
C ASP A 162 11.46 2.35 10.33
N GLU A 163 12.30 2.82 11.26
CA GLU A 163 12.31 4.20 11.77
C GLU A 163 11.02 4.63 12.50
N GLU A 164 10.26 3.67 13.04
CA GLU A 164 8.95 3.88 13.67
C GLU A 164 9.02 4.13 15.20
N ILE A 165 10.19 4.43 15.74
CA ILE A 165 10.35 4.79 17.15
C ILE A 165 9.90 6.24 17.35
N SER A 166 8.70 6.40 17.90
CA SER A 166 7.95 7.66 17.92
C SER A 166 8.54 8.72 18.85
N SER A 167 9.21 8.32 19.94
CA SER A 167 9.75 9.25 20.93
C SER A 167 11.27 9.39 20.80
N GLY A 168 11.75 10.64 20.86
CA GLY A 168 13.18 10.92 20.86
C GLY A 168 13.90 10.27 22.05
N ALA A 169 13.22 10.16 23.20
CA ALA A 169 13.76 9.52 24.40
C ALA A 169 13.97 8.01 24.19
N ASP A 170 13.00 7.30 23.64
CA ASP A 170 13.12 5.85 23.37
C ASP A 170 14.19 5.57 22.31
N ARG A 171 14.27 6.42 21.29
CA ARG A 171 15.32 6.32 20.27
C ARG A 171 16.70 6.53 20.87
N LEU A 172 16.88 7.55 21.71
CA LEU A 172 18.15 7.82 22.40
C LEU A 172 18.49 6.70 23.39
N PHE A 173 17.51 6.20 24.13
CA PHE A 173 17.68 5.05 25.03
C PHE A 173 18.17 3.83 24.24
N LEU A 174 17.51 3.46 23.15
CA LEU A 174 17.91 2.33 22.32
C LEU A 174 19.29 2.53 21.70
N GLN A 175 19.62 3.72 21.21
CA GLN A 175 20.94 4.02 20.66
C GLN A 175 22.03 3.86 21.73
N ASN A 176 21.86 4.47 22.90
CA ASN A 176 22.80 4.36 24.01
C ASN A 176 22.93 2.92 24.51
N HIS A 177 21.80 2.20 24.62
CA HIS A 177 21.77 0.81 25.03
C HIS A 177 22.52 -0.09 24.05
N LEU A 178 22.29 0.08 22.73
CA LEU A 178 22.97 -0.68 21.69
C LEU A 178 24.49 -0.43 21.64
N MET A 179 24.97 0.70 22.16
CA MET A 179 26.40 0.95 22.32
C MET A 179 27.02 0.11 23.45
N ALA A 180 26.26 -0.19 24.50
CA ALA A 180 26.74 -0.85 25.72
C ALA A 180 26.37 -2.33 25.86
N CYS A 181 25.33 -2.80 25.15
CA CYS A 181 24.82 -4.17 25.28
C CYS A 181 25.07 -5.00 24.03
N ASP A 182 26.13 -5.80 24.03
CA ASP A 182 26.49 -6.69 22.91
C ASP A 182 25.39 -7.70 22.54
N PRO A 183 24.67 -8.33 23.50
CA PRO A 183 23.54 -9.17 23.17
C PRO A 183 22.46 -8.47 22.31
N CYS A 184 22.00 -7.29 22.73
CA CYS A 184 20.99 -6.55 21.97
C CYS A 184 21.50 -6.11 20.59
N ARG A 185 22.80 -5.78 20.50
CA ARG A 185 23.48 -5.46 19.23
C ARG A 185 23.51 -6.66 18.28
N GLU A 186 23.83 -7.84 18.78
CA GLU A 186 23.83 -9.08 18.00
C GLU A 186 22.41 -9.43 17.52
N THR A 187 21.41 -9.28 18.39
CA THR A 187 19.99 -9.47 18.03
C THR A 187 19.58 -8.52 16.91
N LEU A 188 19.94 -7.24 16.99
CA LEU A 188 19.68 -6.26 15.94
C LEU A 188 20.41 -6.63 14.65
N ASN A 189 21.67 -7.09 14.71
CA ASN A 189 22.43 -7.51 13.54
C ASN A 189 21.76 -8.68 12.81
N ARG A 190 21.30 -9.71 13.54
CA ARG A 190 20.53 -10.83 12.93
C ARG A 190 19.23 -10.34 12.29
N CYS A 191 18.51 -9.45 12.96
CA CYS A 191 17.29 -8.86 12.41
C CYS A 191 17.57 -8.02 11.15
N ARG A 192 18.67 -7.27 11.12
CA ARG A 192 19.11 -6.46 9.98
C ARG A 192 19.50 -7.33 8.79
N GLU A 193 20.20 -8.44 9.03
CA GLU A 193 20.56 -9.39 7.99
C GLU A 193 19.32 -10.00 7.33
N MET A 194 18.35 -10.42 8.15
CA MET A 194 17.03 -10.83 7.65
C MET A 194 16.37 -9.70 6.86
N TYR A 195 16.30 -8.49 7.45
CA TYR A 195 15.64 -7.33 6.86
C TYR A 195 16.14 -7.05 5.44
N PHE A 196 17.45 -6.95 5.23
CA PHE A 196 18.02 -6.68 3.90
C PHE A 196 17.90 -7.86 2.94
N LYS A 197 17.95 -9.10 3.45
CA LYS A 197 17.67 -10.27 2.61
C LYS A 197 16.22 -10.26 2.12
N VAL A 198 15.26 -9.88 2.96
CA VAL A 198 13.87 -9.70 2.57
C VAL A 198 13.73 -8.56 1.55
N GLU A 199 14.37 -7.41 1.78
CA GLU A 199 14.35 -6.28 0.85
C GLU A 199 14.85 -6.69 -0.56
N GLY A 200 15.91 -7.49 -0.62
CA GLY A 200 16.46 -8.02 -1.89
C GLY A 200 15.56 -9.01 -2.62
N LEU A 201 14.53 -9.56 -1.97
CA LEU A 201 13.54 -10.46 -2.59
C LEU A 201 12.32 -9.71 -3.14
N ILE A 202 12.14 -8.43 -2.80
CA ILE A 202 11.01 -7.62 -3.27
C ILE A 202 11.25 -7.29 -4.76
N PRO A 203 10.31 -7.64 -5.65
CA PRO A 203 10.41 -7.29 -7.06
C PRO A 203 10.41 -5.77 -7.21
N ARG A 204 11.29 -5.26 -8.09
CA ARG A 204 11.34 -3.85 -8.47
C ARG A 204 10.93 -3.69 -9.92
N ALA A 205 10.27 -2.59 -10.25
CA ALA A 205 10.05 -2.26 -11.64
C ALA A 205 11.39 -2.06 -12.38
N ASN A 206 11.45 -2.46 -13.66
CA ASN A 206 12.61 -2.16 -14.50
C ASN A 206 12.78 -0.64 -14.69
N ASP A 207 11.66 0.09 -14.76
CA ASP A 207 11.63 1.55 -14.86
C ASP A 207 10.44 2.13 -14.07
N PRO A 208 10.58 2.25 -12.73
CA PRO A 208 9.52 2.78 -11.89
C PRO A 208 9.33 4.29 -12.12
N ALA A 209 10.36 4.99 -12.62
CA ALA A 209 10.31 6.42 -12.87
C ALA A 209 9.46 6.76 -14.10
N ALA A 210 9.54 5.97 -15.17
CA ALA A 210 8.67 6.12 -16.33
C ALA A 210 7.22 5.77 -16.02
N LEU A 211 6.97 4.71 -15.24
CA LEU A 211 5.61 4.40 -14.81
C LEU A 211 5.04 5.50 -13.89
N ALA A 212 5.83 6.01 -12.95
CA ALA A 212 5.42 7.15 -12.12
C ALA A 212 5.09 8.40 -12.96
N ALA A 213 5.87 8.69 -14.01
CA ALA A 213 5.59 9.80 -14.91
C ALA A 213 4.29 9.59 -15.70
N ASN A 214 4.00 8.36 -16.14
CA ASN A 214 2.73 8.03 -16.77
C ASN A 214 1.55 8.22 -15.80
N LEU A 215 1.68 7.75 -14.56
CA LEU A 215 0.67 7.94 -13.52
C LEU A 215 0.45 9.43 -13.22
N GLU A 216 1.53 10.23 -13.17
CA GLU A 216 1.44 11.67 -12.97
C GLU A 216 0.68 12.35 -14.10
N LYS A 217 0.99 12.00 -15.35
CA LYS A 217 0.25 12.48 -16.53
C LYS A 217 -1.23 12.13 -16.44
N THR A 218 -1.56 10.89 -16.07
CA THR A 218 -2.95 10.45 -15.87
C THR A 218 -3.64 11.28 -14.78
N CYS A 219 -2.99 11.54 -13.64
CA CYS A 219 -3.54 12.41 -12.60
C CYS A 219 -3.82 13.82 -13.11
N GLN A 220 -2.90 14.40 -13.90
CA GLN A 220 -3.07 15.74 -14.48
C GLN A 220 -4.23 15.78 -15.49
N GLU A 221 -4.36 14.75 -16.32
CA GLU A 221 -5.47 14.62 -17.27
C GLU A 221 -6.82 14.47 -16.54
N SER A 222 -6.91 13.59 -15.53
CA SER A 222 -8.12 13.48 -14.69
C SER A 222 -8.46 14.78 -13.98
N ALA A 223 -7.46 15.54 -13.50
CA ALA A 223 -7.68 16.85 -12.90
C ALA A 223 -8.23 17.88 -13.90
N ARG A 224 -7.77 17.85 -15.17
CA ARG A 224 -8.32 18.68 -16.25
C ARG A 224 -9.77 18.31 -16.56
N VAL A 225 -10.07 17.01 -16.69
CA VAL A 225 -11.45 16.53 -16.90
C VAL A 225 -12.36 17.00 -15.78
N ARG A 226 -11.90 16.94 -14.52
CA ARG A 226 -12.64 17.47 -13.36
C ARG A 226 -12.87 18.98 -13.44
N SER A 227 -11.88 19.76 -13.87
CA SER A 227 -12.03 21.21 -14.05
C SER A 227 -12.92 21.60 -15.24
N GLY A 228 -12.97 20.75 -16.26
CA GLY A 228 -13.76 20.95 -17.48
C GLY A 228 -15.18 20.40 -17.37
N HIS A 229 -15.47 19.54 -16.39
CA HIS A 229 -16.83 19.09 -16.17
C HIS A 229 -17.69 20.24 -15.62
N PRO A 230 -18.83 20.52 -16.26
CA PRO A 230 -19.80 21.43 -15.69
C PRO A 230 -20.11 20.94 -14.27
N ARG A 231 -19.99 21.83 -13.27
CA ARG A 231 -20.48 21.56 -11.90
C ARG A 231 -21.87 20.93 -12.00
N PHE A 232 -22.28 20.08 -11.06
CA PHE A 232 -23.60 19.42 -11.09
C PHE A 232 -24.75 20.37 -11.51
N LEU A 233 -24.73 21.63 -11.07
CA LEU A 233 -25.66 22.69 -11.47
C LEU A 233 -25.60 23.07 -12.97
N ASN A 234 -24.41 23.10 -13.57
CA ASN A 234 -24.25 23.29 -15.01
C ASN A 234 -24.64 22.02 -15.79
N SER A 235 -24.44 20.83 -15.24
CA SER A 235 -24.94 19.59 -15.84
C SER A 235 -26.48 19.53 -15.78
N LEU A 236 -27.09 19.99 -14.69
CA LEU A 236 -28.53 20.22 -14.57
C LEU A 236 -29.01 21.29 -15.55
N SER A 237 -28.30 22.40 -15.72
CA SER A 237 -28.72 23.44 -16.66
C SER A 237 -28.66 22.96 -18.11
N ILE A 238 -27.65 22.14 -18.47
CA ILE A 238 -27.57 21.46 -19.76
C ILE A 238 -28.69 20.44 -19.91
N PHE A 239 -29.00 19.65 -18.86
CA PHE A 239 -30.08 18.67 -18.85
C PHE A 239 -31.45 19.32 -19.02
N PHE A 240 -31.74 20.41 -18.30
CA PHE A 240 -32.99 21.17 -18.41
C PHE A 240 -33.11 21.97 -19.72
N ARG A 241 -32.00 22.18 -20.45
CA ARG A 241 -32.02 22.78 -21.79
C ARG A 241 -32.35 21.78 -22.90
N LYS A 242 -32.41 20.47 -22.61
CA LYS A 242 -32.81 19.48 -23.62
C LYS A 242 -34.31 19.62 -23.91
N PRO A 243 -34.72 19.80 -25.18
CA PRO A 243 -36.12 20.07 -25.54
C PRO A 243 -37.07 18.95 -25.10
N ASP A 244 -36.59 17.72 -25.12
CA ASP A 244 -37.24 16.50 -24.64
C ASP A 244 -37.54 16.54 -23.13
N ILE A 245 -36.59 16.96 -22.30
CA ILE A 245 -36.80 17.14 -20.85
C ILE A 245 -37.75 18.31 -20.57
N LEU A 246 -37.60 19.40 -21.32
CA LEU A 246 -38.43 20.61 -21.20
C LEU A 246 -39.90 20.29 -21.51
N PHE A 247 -40.14 19.48 -22.53
CA PHE A 247 -41.47 19.01 -22.89
C PHE A 247 -42.11 18.18 -21.77
N VAL A 248 -41.38 17.21 -21.20
CA VAL A 248 -41.86 16.39 -20.08
C VAL A 248 -42.20 17.25 -18.85
N LEU A 249 -41.37 18.24 -18.53
CA LEU A 249 -41.62 19.15 -17.41
C LEU A 249 -42.85 20.03 -17.64
N LEU A 250 -43.05 20.55 -18.85
CA LEU A 250 -44.24 21.32 -19.20
C LEU A 250 -45.51 20.46 -19.13
N LEU A 251 -45.45 19.21 -19.59
CA LEU A 251 -46.56 18.26 -19.48
C LEU A 251 -46.90 17.95 -18.02
N GLY A 252 -45.88 17.68 -17.19
CA GLY A 252 -46.05 17.45 -15.77
C GLY A 252 -46.67 18.65 -15.05
N ALA A 253 -46.19 19.87 -15.34
CA ALA A 253 -46.75 21.10 -14.78
C ALA A 253 -48.20 21.33 -15.22
N GLY A 254 -48.54 21.06 -16.48
CA GLY A 254 -49.91 21.16 -16.99
C GLY A 254 -50.86 20.18 -16.32
N LEU A 255 -50.45 18.92 -16.17
CA LEU A 255 -51.23 17.90 -15.46
C LEU A 255 -51.43 18.26 -13.98
N PHE A 256 -50.38 18.74 -13.32
CA PHE A 256 -50.44 19.18 -11.93
C PHE A 256 -51.40 20.37 -11.75
N TYR A 257 -51.35 21.35 -12.66
CA TYR A 257 -52.26 22.49 -12.65
C TYR A 257 -53.72 22.07 -12.83
N LEU A 258 -53.99 21.15 -13.75
CA LEU A 258 -55.34 20.61 -13.97
C LEU A 258 -55.85 19.86 -12.74
N TYR A 259 -55.00 19.08 -12.08
CA TYR A 259 -55.35 18.33 -10.88
C TYR A 259 -55.78 19.25 -9.72
N PHE A 260 -55.11 20.38 -9.52
CA PHE A 260 -55.43 21.31 -8.43
C PHE A 260 -56.54 22.31 -8.74
N ARG A 261 -56.94 22.43 -10.01
CA ARG A 261 -58.02 23.32 -10.44
C ARG A 261 -59.38 22.62 -10.50
N ALA A 262 -59.39 21.29 -10.62
CA ALA A 262 -60.58 20.45 -10.54
C ALA A 262 -61.02 20.25 -9.08
#